data_AF-A0ABD6MS46-F1
#
_entry.id   AF-A0ABD6MS46-F1
#
_cell.length_a   1.000
_cell.length_b   1.000
_cell.length_c   1.000
_cell.angle_alpha   90.00
_cell.angle_beta   90.00
_cell.angle_gamma   90.00
#
_symmetry.space_group_name_H-M   'P 1'
#
loop_
_entity.id
_entity.type
_entity.pdbx_description
1 polymer ?
#
loop_
_entity_poly.entity_id
_entity_poly.type
_entity_poly.pdbx_seq_one_letter_code
_entity_poly.pdbx_strand_id
1 'polypeptide(L)'
;MILAAEKGDITTIIGGIAPDWGPFGTLGNEARIMIEVVMAIAILLCLGIAIWGAAKQRIGATALRDTFSAEQGKGLIVAGLTGVFIIGSLGTLFTIVYGMAV
;
A
#
# COMPACT_ATOMS: atom_id res chain seq x y z
N MET A 1 -26.08 39.08 -32.29
CA MET A 1 -26.75 38.26 -31.27
C MET A 1 -26.63 36.80 -31.67
N ILE A 2 -25.56 36.13 -31.24
CA ILE A 2 -25.50 34.66 -31.15
C ILE A 2 -24.63 34.37 -29.91
N LEU A 3 -25.28 34.22 -28.76
CA LEU A 3 -24.65 33.62 -27.59
C LEU A 3 -24.59 32.11 -27.85
N ALA A 4 -23.40 31.60 -28.16
CA ALA A 4 -23.13 30.17 -28.04
C ALA A 4 -23.02 29.87 -26.54
N ALA A 5 -24.16 29.52 -25.93
CA ALA A 5 -24.19 28.92 -24.62
C ALA A 5 -23.46 27.57 -24.73
N GLU A 6 -22.20 27.56 -24.29
CA GLU A 6 -21.44 26.34 -24.03
C GLU A 6 -22.30 25.47 -23.13
N LYS A 7 -22.72 24.33 -23.67
CA LYS A 7 -23.67 23.41 -23.03
C LYS A 7 -22.94 22.79 -21.84
N GLY A 8 -22.99 23.46 -20.69
CA GLY A 8 -22.43 22.99 -19.43
C GLY A 8 -22.93 21.57 -19.17
N ASP A 9 -22.01 20.61 -19.24
CA ASP A 9 -22.30 19.20 -19.11
C ASP A 9 -22.71 18.91 -17.67
N ILE A 10 -23.91 18.38 -17.49
CA ILE A 10 -24.56 18.11 -16.19
C ILE A 10 -23.72 17.13 -15.33
N THR A 11 -22.80 16.40 -15.95
CA THR A 11 -21.80 15.54 -15.29
C THR A 11 -20.94 16.28 -14.26
N THR A 12 -20.62 17.56 -14.49
CA THR A 12 -19.88 18.40 -13.52
C THR A 12 -20.69 18.85 -12.31
N ILE A 13 -22.03 18.87 -12.41
CA ILE A 13 -22.93 19.29 -11.31
C ILE A 13 -23.29 18.09 -10.42
N ILE A 14 -23.36 16.88 -10.98
CA ILE A 14 -23.73 15.65 -10.24
C ILE A 14 -22.49 14.91 -9.70
N GLY A 15 -21.32 15.05 -10.33
CA GLY A 15 -20.08 14.36 -9.97
C GLY A 15 -19.21 15.04 -8.89
N GLY A 16 -19.64 16.21 -8.40
CA GLY A 16 -18.79 17.08 -7.59
C GLY A 16 -17.81 17.87 -8.44
N ILE A 17 -17.42 19.06 -7.97
CA ILE A 17 -16.40 19.89 -8.61
C ILE A 17 -15.03 19.20 -8.39
N ALA A 18 -14.74 18.17 -9.19
CA ALA A 18 -13.38 17.66 -9.31
C ALA A 18 -12.59 18.72 -10.10
N PRO A 19 -11.55 19.35 -9.52
CA PRO A 19 -10.76 20.32 -10.25
C PRO A 19 -10.02 19.62 -11.40
N ASP A 20 -10.12 20.14 -12.62
CA ASP A 20 -9.26 19.69 -13.71
C ASP A 20 -7.83 20.20 -13.46
N TRP A 21 -7.00 19.33 -12.88
CA TRP A 21 -5.61 19.64 -12.54
C TRP A 21 -4.65 19.56 -13.76
N GLY A 22 -5.16 19.26 -14.97
CA GLY A 22 -4.38 19.19 -16.20
C GLY A 22 -3.12 18.30 -16.05
N PRO A 23 -1.92 18.75 -16.47
CA PRO A 23 -0.69 17.94 -16.43
C PRO A 23 -0.25 17.55 -15.00
N PHE A 24 -0.71 18.25 -13.96
CA PHE A 24 -0.43 17.89 -12.57
C PHE A 24 -1.22 16.66 -12.10
N GLY A 25 -2.39 16.39 -12.70
CA GLY A 25 -3.13 15.15 -12.45
C GLY A 25 -2.39 13.91 -12.97
N THR A 26 -1.72 14.05 -14.12
CA THR A 26 -0.91 12.95 -14.70
C THR A 26 0.31 12.65 -13.84
N LEU A 27 1.03 13.70 -13.42
CA LEU A 27 2.19 13.56 -12.52
C LEU A 27 1.79 12.95 -11.17
N GLY A 28 0.64 13.35 -10.62
CA GLY A 28 0.11 12.78 -9.38
C GLY A 28 -0.21 11.29 -9.50
N ASN A 29 -0.80 10.88 -10.63
CA ASN A 29 -1.10 9.47 -10.88
C ASN A 29 0.16 8.61 -11.05
N GLU A 30 1.17 9.13 -11.75
CA GLU A 30 2.46 8.45 -11.92
C GLU A 30 3.20 8.30 -10.59
N ALA A 31 3.22 9.35 -9.76
CA ALA A 31 3.80 9.31 -8.42
C ALA A 31 3.08 8.29 -7.50
N ARG A 32 1.75 8.21 -7.58
CA ARG A 32 0.96 7.22 -6.85
C ARG A 32 1.33 5.80 -7.24
N ILE A 33 1.39 5.51 -8.54
CA ILE A 33 1.76 4.18 -9.06
C ILE A 33 3.16 3.78 -8.57
N MET A 34 4.13 4.69 -8.62
CA MET A 34 5.49 4.42 -8.15
C MET A 34 5.51 4.02 -6.66
N ILE A 35 4.74 4.73 -5.82
CA ILE A 35 4.67 4.45 -4.39
C ILE A 35 3.97 3.11 -4.11
N GLU A 36 2.89 2.82 -4.83
CA GLU A 36 2.19 1.53 -4.74
C GLU A 36 3.13 0.35 -5.08
N VAL A 37 3.99 0.50 -6.10
CA VAL A 37 5.00 -0.51 -6.45
C VAL A 37 6.03 -0.71 -5.33
N VAL A 38 6.54 0.37 -4.74
CA VAL A 38 7.50 0.29 -3.63
C VAL A 38 6.87 -0.39 -2.41
N MET A 39 5.63 -0.06 -2.08
CA MET A 39 4.90 -0.68 -0.97
C MET A 39 4.66 -2.17 -1.22
N ALA A 40 4.30 -2.56 -2.45
CA ALA A 40 4.14 -3.96 -2.81
C ALA A 40 5.44 -4.75 -2.63
N ILE A 41 6.58 -4.20 -3.06
CA ILE A 41 7.90 -4.83 -2.86
C ILE A 41 8.22 -4.96 -1.37
N ALA A 42 7.97 -3.93 -0.57
CA ALA A 42 8.21 -3.95 0.87
C ALA A 42 7.36 -5.03 1.57
N ILE A 43 6.09 -5.19 1.19
CA ILE A 43 5.22 -6.26 1.70
C ILE A 43 5.80 -7.63 1.37
N LEU A 44 6.25 -7.85 0.13
CA LEU A 44 6.85 -9.12 -0.27
C LEU A 44 8.10 -9.46 0.55
N LEU A 45 8.95 -8.47 0.84
CA LEU A 45 10.13 -8.66 1.70
C LEU A 45 9.74 -9.01 3.13
N CYS A 46 8.79 -8.29 3.73
CA CYS A 46 8.29 -8.59 5.08
C CYS A 46 7.67 -9.99 5.15
N LEU A 47 6.95 -10.41 4.12
CA LEU A 47 6.32 -11.72 4.04
C LEU A 47 7.38 -12.83 3.86
N GLY A 48 8.42 -12.60 3.07
CA GLY A 48 9.57 -13.49 2.94
C GLY A 48 10.30 -13.71 4.27
N ILE A 49 10.50 -12.65 5.05
CA ILE A 49 11.10 -12.73 6.39
C ILE A 49 10.20 -13.52 7.35
N ALA A 50 8.89 -13.31 7.31
CA ALA A 50 7.94 -14.05 8.15
C ALA A 50 7.94 -15.56 7.81
N ILE A 51 7.97 -15.92 6.52
CA ILE A 51 8.07 -17.31 6.07
C ILE A 51 9.38 -17.94 6.54
N TRP A 52 10.50 -17.22 6.44
CA TRP A 52 11.79 -17.70 6.95
C TRP A 52 11.74 -17.93 8.47
N GLY A 53 11.13 -17.01 9.21
CA GLY A 53 10.89 -17.13 10.65
C GLY A 53 10.06 -18.37 11.00
N ALA A 54 8.97 -18.62 10.26
CA ALA A 54 8.11 -19.79 10.42
C ALA A 54 8.86 -21.11 10.17
N ALA A 55 9.72 -21.14 9.14
CA ALA A 55 10.58 -22.29 8.86
C ALA A 55 11.57 -22.55 10.00
N LYS A 56 12.28 -21.51 10.49
CA LYS A 56 13.20 -21.61 11.64
C LYS A 56 12.49 -22.06 12.91
N GLN A 57 11.29 -21.54 13.19
CA GLN A 57 10.50 -21.92 14.35
C GLN A 57 10.12 -23.41 14.31
N ARG A 58 9.64 -23.91 13.16
CA ARG A 58 9.26 -25.32 12.99
C ARG A 58 10.46 -26.26 13.12
N ILE A 59 11.60 -25.92 12.50
CA ILE A 59 12.80 -26.76 12.54
C ILE A 59 13.40 -26.78 13.96
N GLY A 60 13.52 -25.62 14.62
CA GLY A 60 14.01 -25.52 15.99
C GLY A 60 13.14 -26.24 17.02
N ALA A 61 11.81 -26.13 16.89
CA ALA A 61 10.86 -26.72 17.83
C ALA A 61 10.72 -28.25 17.68
N THR A 62 10.80 -28.80 16.46
CA THR A 62 10.45 -30.20 16.20
C THR A 62 11.66 -31.11 15.93
N ALA A 63 12.71 -30.62 15.26
CA ALA A 63 13.84 -31.46 14.84
C ALA A 63 15.05 -31.38 15.77
N LEU A 64 15.35 -30.20 16.31
CA LEU A 64 16.59 -29.96 17.08
C LEU A 64 16.38 -29.81 18.59
N ARG A 65 15.14 -29.68 19.07
CA ARG A 65 14.80 -29.30 20.46
C ARG A 65 15.63 -28.10 20.97
N ASP A 66 16.02 -27.23 20.05
CA ASP A 66 16.85 -26.07 20.34
C ASP A 66 15.94 -24.85 20.50
N THR A 67 15.71 -24.48 21.76
CA THR A 67 14.78 -23.41 22.13
C THR A 67 15.24 -22.05 21.61
N PHE A 68 16.54 -21.82 21.44
CA PHE A 68 17.09 -20.56 20.95
C PHE A 68 16.72 -20.28 19.48
N SER A 69 16.88 -21.28 18.61
CA SER A 69 16.49 -21.17 17.20
C SER A 69 14.97 -21.01 17.03
N ALA A 70 14.19 -21.66 17.91
CA ALA A 70 12.73 -21.54 17.91
C ALA A 70 12.27 -20.13 18.36
N GLU A 71 12.93 -19.54 19.36
CA GLU A 71 12.66 -18.19 19.87
C GLU A 71 12.98 -17.12 18.80
N GLN A 72 14.14 -17.23 18.13
CA GLN A 72 14.48 -16.32 17.02
C GLN A 72 13.49 -16.42 15.85
N GLY A 73 13.02 -17.63 15.53
CA GLY A 73 12.01 -17.84 14.51
C GLY A 73 10.72 -17.08 14.81
N LYS A 74 10.25 -17.11 16.07
CA LYS A 74 9.08 -16.31 16.51
C LYS A 74 9.30 -14.82 16.33
N GLY A 75 10.48 -14.31 16.70
CA GLY A 75 10.83 -12.89 16.54
C GLY A 75 10.76 -12.44 15.07
N LEU A 76 11.25 -13.26 14.15
CA LEU A 76 11.20 -12.97 12.70
C LEU A 76 9.76 -12.97 12.15
N ILE A 77 8.90 -13.86 12.64
CA ILE A 77 7.47 -13.89 12.25
C ILE A 77 6.78 -12.60 12.70
N VAL A 78 6.97 -12.20 13.95
CA VAL A 78 6.34 -10.99 14.50
C VAL A 78 6.84 -9.75 13.78
N ALA A 79 8.14 -9.65 13.52
CA ALA A 79 8.72 -8.54 12.78
C ALA A 79 8.16 -8.44 11.34
N GLY A 80 8.10 -9.56 10.62
CA GLY A 80 7.54 -9.61 9.27
C GLY A 80 6.05 -9.24 9.23
N LEU A 81 5.23 -9.82 10.11
CA LEU A 81 3.79 -9.54 10.17
C LEU A 81 3.49 -8.09 10.58
N THR A 82 4.25 -7.54 11.53
CA THR A 82 4.11 -6.14 11.94
C THR A 82 4.46 -5.21 10.78
N GLY A 83 5.51 -5.51 10.02
CA GLY A 83 5.87 -4.76 8.81
C GLY A 83 4.76 -4.75 7.77
N VAL A 84 4.14 -5.90 7.48
CA VAL A 84 3.00 -6.00 6.56
C VAL A 84 1.82 -5.17 7.06
N PHE A 85 1.51 -5.20 8.36
CA PHE A 85 0.42 -4.42 8.94
C PHE A 85 0.64 -2.91 8.82
N ILE A 86 1.85 -2.42 9.11
CA ILE A 86 2.19 -1.00 9.00
C ILE A 86 2.07 -0.53 7.54
N ILE A 87 2.63 -1.29 6.59
CA ILE A 87 2.58 -0.90 5.18
C ILE A 87 1.13 -0.97 4.65
N GLY A 88 0.36 -1.99 5.04
CA GLY A 88 -1.05 -2.10 4.67
C GLY A 88 -1.89 -0.94 5.19
N SER A 89 -1.65 -0.48 6.42
CA SER A 89 -2.36 0.68 6.99
C SER A 89 -1.90 2.01 6.37
N LEU A 90 -0.66 2.12 5.90
CA LEU A 90 -0.22 3.28 5.11
C LEU A 90 -0.96 3.37 3.77
N GLY A 91 -1.37 2.25 3.18
CA GLY A 91 -2.12 2.25 1.91
C GLY A 91 -3.46 2.94 2.02
N THR A 92 -4.18 2.78 3.13
CA THR A 92 -5.45 3.48 3.36
C THR A 92 -5.22 4.97 3.58
N LEU A 93 -4.20 5.35 4.34
CA LEU A 93 -3.81 6.75 4.52
C LEU A 93 -3.43 7.42 3.20
N PHE A 94 -2.65 6.73 2.36
CA PHE A 94 -2.23 7.25 1.06
C PHE A 94 -3.42 7.42 0.11
N THR A 95 -4.36 6.48 0.12
CA THR A 95 -5.58 6.55 -0.67
C THR A 95 -6.49 7.70 -0.22
N ILE A 96 -6.56 7.99 1.08
CA ILE A 96 -7.31 9.14 1.60
C ILE A 96 -6.65 10.46 1.17
N VAL A 97 -5.33 10.59 1.35
CA VAL A 97 -4.60 11.83 1.09
C VAL A 97 -4.50 12.15 -0.41
N TYR A 98 -4.24 11.14 -1.25
CA TYR A 98 -4.03 11.34 -2.69
C TYR A 98 -5.25 10.96 -3.54
N GLY A 99 -6.19 10.18 -3.02
CA GLY A 99 -7.40 9.75 -3.74
C GLY A 99 -8.63 10.60 -3.51
N MET A 100 -8.61 11.54 -2.55
CA MET A 100 -9.67 12.57 -2.39
C MET A 100 -9.26 13.95 -2.94
N ALA A 101 -7.97 14.14 -3.27
CA ALA A 101 -7.43 15.42 -3.70
C ALA A 101 -7.30 15.58 -5.23
N VAL A 102 -7.54 14.51 -5.99
CA VAL A 102 -7.56 14.47 -7.47
C VAL A 102 -8.91 13.99 -7.95
#